data_AF-A0A5K0XT70-F1
#
_entry.id   AF-A0A5K0XT70-F1
#
_cell.length_a   1.000
_cell.length_b   1.000
_cell.length_c   1.000
_cell.angle_alpha   90.00
_cell.angle_beta   90.00
_cell.angle_gamma   90.00
#
_symmetry.space_group_name_H-M   'P 1'
#
loop_
_entity.id
_entity.type
_entity.pdbx_description
1 polymer ?
#
loop_
_entity_poly.entity_id
_entity_poly.type
_entity_poly.pdbx_seq_one_letter_code
_entity_poly.pdbx_strand_id
1 'polypeptide(L)' 'MSPILGYGDVKLSQSMTIPHVLYAPEFPSNLLSVKQLITDLHCRIIFDPGACSFQNLQTGKTIGGDYEKGGVYILL' A
#
# COMPACT_ATOMS: atom_id res chain seq x y z
N MET A 1 -16.40 -6.77 2.09
CA MET A 1 -15.50 -6.23 1.05
C MET A 1 -16.32 -5.23 0.27
N SER A 2 -15.82 -4.02 0.04
CA SER A 2 -16.53 -3.09 -0.84
C SER A 2 -16.31 -3.48 -2.29
N PRO A 3 -17.30 -3.27 -3.15
CA PRO A 3 -17.16 -3.61 -4.55
C PRO A 3 -16.15 -2.65 -5.21
N ILE A 4 -15.22 -3.22 -5.96
CA ILE A 4 -14.42 -2.48 -6.94
C ILE A 4 -15.38 -2.10 -8.06
N LEU A 5 -15.64 -0.81 -8.25
CA LEU A 5 -16.58 -0.32 -9.27
C LEU A 5 -15.92 -0.07 -10.62
N GLY A 6 -14.59 -0.08 -10.67
CA GLY A 6 -13.83 0.04 -11.92
C GLY A 6 -12.33 -0.08 -11.69
N TYR A 7 -11.57 -0.09 -12.77
CA TYR A 7 -10.13 0.06 -12.76
C TYR A 7 -9.70 1.00 -13.89
N GLY A 8 -8.54 1.62 -13.73
CA GLY A 8 -7.98 2.50 -14.75
C GLY A 8 -6.52 2.82 -14.49
N ASP A 9 -5.92 3.56 -15.41
CA ASP A 9 -4.51 3.95 -15.31
C ASP A 9 -4.39 5.31 -14.62
N VAL A 10 -3.49 5.41 -13.65
CA VAL A 10 -3.22 6.67 -12.94
C VAL A 10 -1.89 7.24 -13.40
N LYS A 11 -1.93 8.44 -13.97
CA LYS A 11 -0.73 9.19 -14.32
C LYS A 11 -0.19 9.92 -13.09
N LEU A 12 0.95 9.47 -12.59
CA LEU A 12 1.62 10.10 -11.44
C LEU A 12 2.52 11.26 -11.87
N SER A 13 3.13 11.17 -13.06
CA SER A 13 3.96 12.22 -13.64
C SER A 13 3.92 12.19 -15.16
N GLN A 14 4.64 13.08 -15.84
CA GLN A 14 4.71 13.08 -17.30
C GLN A 14 5.24 11.78 -17.89
N SER A 15 6.15 11.10 -17.19
CA SER A 15 6.81 9.86 -17.62
C SER A 15 6.35 8.61 -16.87
N MET A 16 5.47 8.73 -15.88
CA MET A 16 5.10 7.62 -15.00
C MET A 16 3.58 7.44 -14.91
N THR A 17 3.13 6.27 -15.34
CA THR A 17 1.74 5.82 -15.26
C THR A 17 1.70 4.49 -14.52
N ILE A 18 0.81 4.37 -13.54
CA ILE A 18 0.51 3.11 -12.87
C ILE A 18 -0.74 2.52 -13.54
N PRO A 19 -0.64 1.35 -14.19
CA PRO A 19 -1.80 0.71 -14.80
C PRO A 19 -2.63 -0.05 -13.75
N HIS A 20 -3.88 -0.35 -14.10
CA HIS A 20 -4.76 -1.24 -13.31
C HIS A 20 -5.05 -0.79 -11.87
N VAL A 21 -5.09 0.52 -11.62
CA VAL A 21 -5.48 1.07 -10.32
C VAL A 21 -6.97 0.84 -10.08
N LEU A 22 -7.31 0.31 -8.91
CA LEU A 22 -8.68 -0.02 -8.53
C LEU A 22 -9.43 1.23 -8.04
N TYR A 23 -10.65 1.41 -8.52
CA TYR A 23 -11.60 2.39 -8.01
C TYR A 23 -12.59 1.73 -7.07
N ALA A 24 -12.54 2.11 -5.80
CA ALA A 24 -13.49 1.69 -4.77
C ALA A 24 -14.00 2.95 -4.05
N PRO A 25 -15.24 3.39 -4.29
CA PRO A 25 -15.78 4.61 -3.66
C PRO A 25 -16.17 4.41 -2.20
N GLU A 26 -16.47 3.17 -1.83
CA GLU A 26 -16.72 2.78 -0.45
C GLU A 26 -15.58 1.86 -0.02
N PHE A 27 -15.06 2.05 1.20
CA PHE A 27 -14.12 1.12 1.83
C PHE A 27 -14.70 0.74 3.19
N PRO A 28 -15.03 -0.53 3.45
CA PRO A 28 -15.65 -0.93 4.71
C PRO A 28 -14.61 -1.22 5.79
N SER A 29 -13.33 -0.98 5.48
CA SER A 29 -12.16 -1.19 6.32
C SER A 29 -11.55 0.16 6.67
N ASN A 30 -10.87 0.23 7.80
CA ASN A 30 -10.08 1.40 8.17
C ASN A 30 -8.99 1.63 7.12
N LEU A 31 -8.93 2.84 6.58
CA LEU A 31 -7.84 3.25 5.69
C LEU A 31 -6.62 3.59 6.52
N LEU A 32 -5.48 3.07 6.11
CA LEU A 32 -4.20 3.38 6.73
C LEU A 32 -3.37 4.22 5.77
N SER A 33 -3.04 5.43 6.19
CA SER A 33 -2.18 6.32 5.40
C SER A 33 -0.73 5.85 5.49
N VAL A 34 -0.08 5.65 4.34
CA VAL A 34 1.36 5.35 4.27
C VAL A 34 2.20 6.41 5.01
N LYS A 35 1.80 7.69 4.90
CA LYS A 35 2.48 8.79 5.59
C LYS A 35 2.37 8.65 7.10
N GLN A 36 1.18 8.36 7.60
CA GLN A 36 0.96 8.14 9.03
C GLN A 36 1.78 6.94 9.51
N LEU A 37 1.70 5.81 8.82
CA LEU A 37 2.41 4.58 9.18
C LEU A 37 3.92 4.78 9.29
N ILE A 38 4.53 5.43 8.28
CA ILE A 38 5.97 5.74 8.25
C ILE A 38 6.37 6.64 9.43
N THR A 39 5.54 7.63 9.75
CA THR A 39 5.82 8.58 10.83
C THR A 39 5.66 7.94 12.21
N ASP A 40 4.55 7.24 12.45
CA ASP A 40 4.23 6.66 13.76
C ASP A 40 5.16 5.50 14.12
N LEU A 41 5.57 4.68 13.14
CA LEU A 41 6.48 3.54 13.37
C LEU A 41 7.96 3.86 13.17
N HIS A 42 8.30 5.09 12.75
CA HIS A 42 9.67 5.48 12.37
C HIS A 42 10.34 4.45 11.44
N CYS A 43 9.63 4.09 10.38
CA CYS A 43 10.01 3.01 9.46
C CYS A 43 10.04 3.48 8.01
N ARG A 44 10.68 2.70 7.14
CA ARG A 44 10.40 2.75 5.70
C ARG A 44 9.60 1.52 5.30
N ILE A 45 8.76 1.68 4.29
CA ILE A 45 8.00 0.58 3.70
C ILE A 45 8.64 0.24 2.35
N ILE A 46 8.92 -1.03 2.15
CA ILE A 46 9.44 -1.58 0.90
C ILE A 46 8.32 -2.42 0.29
N PHE A 47 7.99 -2.14 -0.97
CA PHE A 47 7.02 -2.92 -1.74
C PHE A 47 7.78 -3.74 -2.78
N ASP A 48 7.75 -5.06 -2.61
CA ASP A 48 8.26 -6.05 -3.54
C ASP A 48 7.09 -6.67 -4.32
N PRO A 49 7.34 -7.39 -5.43
CA PRO A 49 6.27 -8.10 -6.13
C PRO A 49 5.53 -9.08 -5.19
N GLY A 50 4.29 -8.73 -4.84
CA GLY A 50 3.41 -9.55 -4.00
C GLY A 50 3.60 -9.43 -2.48
N ALA A 51 4.51 -8.57 -2.01
CA ALA A 51 4.78 -8.43 -0.58
C ALA A 51 5.18 -6.99 -0.20
N CYS A 52 4.92 -6.61 1.05
CA CYS A 52 5.48 -5.40 1.63
C CYS A 52 6.21 -5.72 2.94
N SER A 53 7.23 -4.94 3.25
CA SER A 53 7.96 -5.04 4.51
C SER A 53 8.21 -3.68 5.12
N PHE A 54 8.12 -3.61 6.45
CA PHE A 54 8.35 -2.41 7.25
C PHE A 54 9.69 -2.56 7.92
N GLN A 55 10.62 -1.67 7.60
CA GLN A 55 11.96 -1.69 8.16
C GLN A 55 12.16 -0.49 9.07
N ASN A 56 12.48 -0.75 10.33
CA ASN A 56 12.80 0.30 11.29
C ASN A 56 14.03 1.09 10.82
N LEU A 57 13.92 2.42 10.76
CA LEU A 57 14.96 3.27 10.18
C LEU A 57 16.23 3.33 11.04
N GLN A 58 16.12 3.15 12.35
CA GLN A 58 17.25 3.25 13.27
C GLN A 58 18.08 1.96 13.30
N THR A 59 17.42 0.82 13.29
CA THR A 59 18.06 -0.50 13.47
C THR A 59 18.26 -1.26 12.16
N GLY A 60 17.57 -0.87 11.09
CA GLY A 60 17.55 -1.61 9.83
C GLY A 60 16.83 -2.96 9.92
N LYS A 61 16.18 -3.29 11.04
CA LYS A 61 15.46 -4.56 11.21
C LYS A 61 14.06 -4.46 10.62
N THR A 62 13.60 -5.55 10.01
CA THR A 62 12.20 -5.71 9.63
C THR A 62 11.36 -5.86 10.89
N ILE A 63 10.35 -5.00 11.04
CA ILE A 63 9.44 -4.93 12.19
C ILE A 63 8.01 -5.37 11.85
N GLY A 64 7.73 -5.59 10.56
CA GLY A 64 6.43 -6.02 10.08
C GLY A 64 6.42 -6.12 8.56
N GLY A 65 5.27 -6.47 8.01
CA GLY A 65 5.04 -6.67 6.58
C GLY A 65 3.83 -7.55 6.34
N ASP A 66 3.36 -7.58 5.09
CA ASP A 66 2.24 -8.44 4.70
C ASP A 66 2.31 -8.78 3.21
N TYR A 67 1.43 -9.67 2.76
CA TYR A 67 1.33 -10.13 1.39
C TYR A 67 0.17 -9.45 0.65
N GLU A 68 0.32 -9.33 -0.66
CA GLU A 68 -0.75 -8.86 -1.52
C GLU A 68 -1.85 -9.93 -1.64
N LYS A 69 -3.11 -9.48 -1.58
CA LYS A 69 -4.29 -10.33 -1.79
C LYS A 69 -5.34 -9.58 -2.59
N GLY A 70 -5.47 -9.93 -3.87
CA GLY A 70 -6.53 -9.42 -4.74
C GLY A 70 -6.29 -7.98 -5.21
N GLY A 71 -5.03 -7.63 -5.47
CA GLY A 71 -4.56 -6.32 -5.92
C GLY A 71 -4.31 -5.32 -4.79
N VAL A 72 -4.44 -5.72 -3.52
CA VAL A 72 -4.27 -4.85 -2.35
C VAL A 72 -3.46 -5.53 -1.25
N TYR A 73 -2.69 -4.74 -0.50
CA TYR A 73 -2.04 -5.19 0.73
C TYR A 73 -3.03 -5.06 1.88
N ILE A 74 -3.37 -6.17 2.52
CA ILE A 74 -4.21 -6.19 3.72
C ILE A 74 -3.24 -6.28 4.89
N LEU A 75 -3.20 -5.27 5.76
CA LEU A 75 -2.43 -5.32 7.00
C LEU A 75 -3.34 -5.87 8.11
N LEU A 76 -3.00 -7.03 8.66
CA LEU A 76 -3.72 -7.66 9.78
C LEU A 76 -3.23 -7.18 11.15
#